data_AF-A0A3D5UZW8-F1
#
_entry.id   AF-A0A3D5UZW8-F1
#
_cell.length_a   1.000
_cell.length_b   1.000
_cell.length_c   1.000
_cell.angle_alpha   90.00
_cell.angle_beta   90.00
_cell.angle_gamma   90.00
#
_symmetry.space_group_name_H-M   'P 1'
#
loop_
_entity.id
_entity.type
_entity.pdbx_description
1 polymer ?
#
loop_
_entity_poly.entity_id
_entity_poly.type
_entity_poly.pdbx_seq_one_letter_code
_entity_poly.pdbx_strand_id
1 'polypeptide(L)'
;HFLINPYGMSFDEITASSLVKIDLDGNIVVPTDYAVNPAGFTIHSAVHMSVPDANAVIHTHSDDGVAVSAQADGLLPLSQTA
;
A
#
# COMPACT_ATOMS: atom_id res chain seq x y z
N HIS A 1 -0.75 2.29 -14.52
CA HIS A 1 -1.63 1.32 -13.84
C HIS A 1 -0.83 0.60 -12.76
N PHE A 2 -1.47 0.22 -11.67
CA PHE A 2 -0.87 -0.65 -10.64
C PHE A 2 -1.92 -1.60 -10.06
N LEU A 3 -1.46 -2.57 -9.27
CA LEU A 3 -2.28 -3.58 -8.61
C LEU A 3 -2.47 -3.20 -7.14
N ILE A 4 -3.67 -3.43 -6.61
CA ILE A 4 -4.00 -3.22 -5.21
C ILE A 4 -4.89 -4.36 -4.71
N ASN A 5 -4.82 -4.64 -3.41
CA ASN A 5 -5.66 -5.67 -2.80
C ASN A 5 -7.15 -5.26 -2.78
N PRO A 6 -8.07 -6.24 -2.90
CA PRO A 6 -9.48 -6.03 -2.61
C PRO A 6 -9.72 -5.45 -1.23
N TYR A 7 -10.69 -4.55 -1.13
CA TYR A 7 -11.16 -4.05 0.14
C TYR A 7 -12.00 -5.11 0.87
N GLY A 8 -11.71 -5.33 2.15
CA GLY A 8 -12.45 -6.23 3.01
C GLY A 8 -11.94 -7.68 3.05
N MET A 9 -10.93 -8.03 2.24
CA MET A 9 -10.26 -9.33 2.34
C MET A 9 -9.11 -9.29 3.34
N SER A 10 -8.89 -10.39 4.05
CA SER A 10 -7.66 -10.58 4.82
C SER A 10 -6.51 -10.94 3.89
N PHE A 11 -5.27 -10.66 4.31
CA PHE A 11 -4.09 -10.81 3.44
C PHE A 11 -3.83 -12.27 3.01
N ASP A 12 -4.24 -13.23 3.82
CA ASP A 12 -4.14 -14.68 3.57
C ASP A 12 -5.14 -15.19 2.52
N GLU A 13 -6.21 -14.43 2.24
CA GLU A 13 -7.19 -14.74 1.21
C GLU A 13 -6.77 -14.22 -0.18
N ILE A 14 -5.77 -13.34 -0.24
CA ILE A 14 -5.35 -12.69 -1.49
C ILE A 14 -4.72 -13.71 -2.45
N THR A 15 -5.21 -13.71 -3.68
CA THR A 15 -4.64 -14.46 -4.80
C THR A 15 -4.28 -13.52 -5.95
N ALA A 16 -3.47 -14.01 -6.90
CA ALA A 16 -3.15 -13.27 -8.12
C ALA A 16 -4.40 -12.79 -8.87
N SER A 17 -5.45 -13.62 -8.94
CA SER A 17 -6.70 -13.31 -9.63
C SER A 17 -7.64 -12.40 -8.84
N SER A 18 -7.41 -12.22 -7.53
CA SER A 18 -8.20 -11.31 -6.71
C SER A 18 -7.76 -9.85 -6.82
N LEU A 19 -6.52 -9.59 -7.23
CA LEU A 19 -5.97 -8.24 -7.29
C LEU A 19 -6.76 -7.34 -8.26
N VAL A 20 -6.98 -6.09 -7.84
CA VAL A 20 -7.66 -5.09 -8.65
C VAL A 20 -6.63 -4.25 -9.39
N LYS A 21 -6.81 -4.11 -10.70
CA LYS A 21 -5.97 -3.23 -11.53
C LYS A 21 -6.64 -1.86 -11.68
N ILE A 22 -5.90 -0.82 -11.30
CA ILE A 22 -6.37 0.57 -11.36
C ILE A 22 -5.42 1.48 -12.12
N ASP A 23 -5.94 2.62 -12.59
CA ASP A 23 -5.14 3.73 -13.14
C ASP A 23 -4.60 4.68 -12.04
N LEU A 24 -3.96 5.76 -12.45
CA LEU A 24 -3.37 6.75 -11.52
C LEU A 24 -4.42 7.65 -10.85
N ASP A 25 -5.65 7.63 -11.33
CA ASP A 25 -6.80 8.37 -10.79
C ASP A 25 -7.70 7.49 -9.90
N GLY A 26 -7.38 6.18 -9.81
CA GLY A 26 -8.06 5.22 -8.96
C GLY A 26 -9.22 4.51 -9.63
N ASN A 27 -9.39 4.69 -10.94
CA ASN A 27 -10.43 4.00 -11.69
C ASN A 27 -10.03 2.55 -11.95
N ILE A 28 -10.99 1.64 -11.80
CA ILE A 28 -10.83 0.23 -12.16
C ILE A 28 -10.75 0.11 -13.68
N VAL A 29 -9.68 -0.51 -14.18
CA VAL A 29 -9.43 -0.66 -15.63
C VAL A 29 -9.62 -2.09 -16.15
N VAL A 30 -9.89 -3.04 -15.27
CA VAL A 30 -10.21 -4.43 -15.60
C VAL A 30 -11.43 -4.85 -14.78
N PRO A 31 -12.45 -5.49 -15.39
CA PRO A 31 -13.63 -5.96 -14.67
C PRO A 31 -13.27 -6.81 -13.45
N THR A 32 -13.91 -6.55 -12.32
CA THR A 32 -13.72 -7.28 -11.06
C THR A 32 -14.98 -7.14 -10.21
N ASP A 33 -15.21 -8.12 -9.34
CA ASP A 33 -16.28 -8.10 -8.34
C ASP A 33 -15.85 -7.39 -7.04
N TYR A 34 -14.59 -6.94 -6.97
CA TYR A 34 -13.99 -6.37 -5.77
C TYR A 34 -13.97 -4.84 -5.79
N ALA A 35 -14.13 -4.23 -4.62
CA ALA A 35 -13.95 -2.80 -4.41
C ALA A 35 -12.50 -2.48 -3.99
N VAL A 36 -12.09 -1.22 -4.15
CA VAL A 36 -10.80 -0.69 -3.68
C VAL A 36 -11.05 0.30 -2.54
N ASN A 37 -10.16 0.30 -1.54
CA ASN A 37 -10.19 1.29 -0.47
C ASN A 37 -9.67 2.66 -0.96
N PRO A 38 -10.49 3.73 -0.97
CA PRO A 38 -10.03 5.05 -1.40
C PRO A 38 -8.85 5.60 -0.59
N ALA A 39 -8.79 5.29 0.71
CA ALA A 39 -7.68 5.71 1.57
C ALA A 39 -6.37 4.99 1.22
N GLY A 40 -6.45 3.67 0.96
CA GLY A 40 -5.31 2.88 0.48
C GLY A 40 -4.83 3.36 -0.88
N PHE A 41 -5.74 3.71 -1.78
CA PHE A 41 -5.38 4.28 -3.08
C PHE A 41 -4.61 5.61 -2.95
N THR A 42 -5.09 6.53 -2.11
CA THR A 42 -4.58 7.91 -2.04
C THR A 42 -3.07 7.98 -1.76
N ILE A 43 -2.58 7.18 -0.81
CA ILE A 43 -1.14 7.18 -0.46
C ILE A 43 -0.32 6.50 -1.56
N HIS A 44 -0.80 5.36 -2.08
CA HIS A 44 -0.06 4.59 -3.08
C HIS A 44 0.05 5.34 -4.42
N SER A 45 -1.01 6.01 -4.87
CA SER A 45 -0.98 6.80 -6.10
C SER A 45 -0.03 7.97 -6.00
N ALA A 46 -0.03 8.69 -4.87
CA ALA A 46 0.91 9.77 -4.62
C ALA A 46 2.36 9.30 -4.76
N VAL A 47 2.72 8.16 -4.15
CA VAL A 47 4.10 7.63 -4.25
C VAL A 47 4.43 7.19 -5.68
N HIS A 48 3.56 6.42 -6.34
CA HIS A 48 3.81 5.97 -7.72
C HIS A 48 3.94 7.12 -8.72
N MET A 49 3.23 8.24 -8.52
CA MET A 49 3.35 9.42 -9.37
C MET A 49 4.61 10.24 -9.06
N SER A 50 5.07 10.23 -7.82
CA SER A 50 6.17 11.09 -7.35
C SER A 50 7.54 10.40 -7.42
N VAL A 51 7.57 9.07 -7.39
CA VAL A 51 8.79 8.25 -7.31
C VAL A 51 8.79 7.27 -8.48
N PRO A 52 9.35 7.64 -9.65
CA PRO A 52 9.29 6.83 -10.87
C PRO A 52 9.85 5.41 -10.72
N ASP A 53 10.85 5.22 -9.87
CA ASP A 53 11.51 3.94 -9.64
C ASP A 53 10.79 3.05 -8.60
N ALA A 54 9.74 3.57 -7.94
CA ALA A 54 8.94 2.81 -6.98
C ALA A 54 7.95 1.88 -7.70
N ASN A 55 8.43 0.70 -8.08
CA ASN A 55 7.62 -0.34 -8.71
C ASN A 55 6.62 -1.02 -7.75
N ALA A 56 6.84 -0.92 -6.44
CA ALA A 56 5.96 -1.43 -5.40
C ALA A 56 5.98 -0.49 -4.19
N VAL A 57 4.83 -0.34 -3.53
CA VAL A 57 4.66 0.46 -2.33
C VAL A 57 3.98 -0.42 -1.28
N ILE A 58 4.55 -0.49 -0.09
CA ILE A 58 4.04 -1.31 1.02
C ILE A 58 3.74 -0.37 2.19
N HIS A 59 2.54 -0.51 2.74
CA HIS A 59 2.08 0.21 3.91
C HIS A 59 1.61 -0.80 4.96
N THR A 60 2.08 -0.65 6.20
CA THR A 60 1.78 -1.56 7.30
C THR A 60 1.40 -0.80 8.56
N HIS A 61 0.63 -1.46 9.42
CA HIS A 61 0.34 -1.04 10.79
C HIS A 61 0.87 -2.09 11.78
N SER A 62 2.17 -2.42 11.69
CA SER A 62 2.79 -3.31 12.68
C SER A 62 2.97 -2.59 14.02
N ASP A 63 2.87 -3.34 15.12
CA ASP A 63 2.94 -2.78 16.48
C ASP A 63 4.20 -1.92 16.69
N ASP A 64 5.38 -2.47 16.39
CA ASP A 64 6.66 -1.77 16.57
C ASP A 64 6.82 -0.61 15.57
N GLY A 65 6.31 -0.75 14.35
CA GLY A 65 6.37 0.29 13.32
C GLY A 65 5.54 1.51 13.69
N VAL A 66 4.31 1.27 14.15
CA VAL A 66 3.43 2.32 14.68
C VAL A 66 4.04 2.95 15.93
N ALA A 67 4.58 2.14 16.85
CA ALA A 67 5.20 2.63 18.08
C ALA A 67 6.37 3.59 17.79
N VAL A 68 7.27 3.25 16.86
CA VAL A 68 8.38 4.13 16.45
C VAL A 68 7.86 5.39 15.76
N SER A 69 6.86 5.29 14.88
CA SER A 69 6.28 6.46 14.20
C SER A 69 5.66 7.51 15.13
N ALA A 70 5.28 7.10 16.35
CA ALA A 70 4.70 7.97 17.37
C ALA A 70 5.75 8.64 18.28
N GLN A 71 7.03 8.30 18.14
CA GLN A 71 8.13 8.90 18.92
C GLN A 71 8.63 10.19 18.26
N ALA A 72 8.99 11.18 19.08
CA ALA A 72 9.48 12.47 18.59
C ALA A 72 10.74 12.35 17.73
N ASP A 73 11.64 11.44 18.09
CA ASP A 73 12.91 11.21 17.39
C ASP A 73 12.81 10.13 16.30
N GLY A 74 11.66 9.47 16.16
CA GLY A 74 11.43 8.43 15.15
C GLY A 74 12.39 7.25 15.25
N LEU A 75 12.84 6.75 14.09
CA LEU A 75 13.79 5.63 14.01
C LEU A 75 15.22 6.09 14.30
N LEU A 76 15.81 5.60 15.39
CA LEU A 76 17.18 5.92 15.79
C LEU A 76 18.20 4.94 15.17
N PRO A 77 19.43 5.37 14.84
CA PRO A 77 20.48 4.53 14.26
C PRO A 77 21.16 3.63 15.32
N LEU A 78 20.40 2.71 15.91
CA LEU A 78 20.84 1.86 17.03
C LEU A 78 21.23 0.44 16.62
N SER A 79 21.10 0.09 15.34
CA SER A 79 21.38 -1.24 14.81
C SER A 79 21.89 -1.16 13.38
N GLN A 80 22.46 -2.24 12.85
CA GLN A 80 22.97 -2.28 11.47
C GLN A 80 21.90 -1.95 10.41
N THR A 81 20.62 -2.21 10.69
CA THR A 81 19.51 -1.98 9.77
C THR A 81 18.83 -0.62 9.97
N ALA A 82 19.30 0.20 10.90
CA ALA A 82 18.70 1.48 11.28
C ALA A 82 19.67 2.65 11.06
#